data_AF-A0A929HH77-F1
#
_entry.id   AF-A0A929HH77-F1
#
_cell.length_a   1.000
_cell.length_b   1.000
_cell.length_c   1.000
_cell.angle_alpha   90.00
_cell.angle_beta   90.00
_cell.angle_gamma   90.00
#
_symmetry.space_group_name_H-M   'P 1'
#
loop_
_entity.id
_entity.type
_entity.pdbx_description
1 polymer ?
#
loop_
_entity_poly.entity_id
_entity_poly.type
_entity_poly.pdbx_seq_one_letter_code
_entity_poly.pdbx_strand_id
1 'polypeptide(L)'
;LQFMPMVQDLGEGLKSTCGLSNVSNGPPDHLRPILNRTYMVMLEKCGMYSAIADAYDKDLVDIAKGKRPDIVEIIGKVMDEETIDMSSISKELQDYVKTTRILLKKSLYSDSWLEL
;
A
#
# COMPACT_ATOMS: atom_id res chain seq x y z
N LEU A 1 -1.41 11.00 2.09
CA LEU A 1 -1.74 10.71 0.68
C LEU A 1 -2.41 11.88 -0.06
N GLN A 2 -3.01 12.86 0.64
CA GLN A 2 -3.81 13.93 0.01
C GLN A 2 -3.08 14.84 -0.99
N PHE A 3 -1.75 14.95 -0.91
CA PHE A 3 -0.99 15.77 -1.86
C PHE A 3 -0.96 15.17 -3.27
N MET A 4 -0.98 13.84 -3.39
CA MET A 4 -0.75 13.18 -4.68
C MET A 4 -1.82 13.47 -5.73
N PRO A 5 -3.13 13.42 -5.41
CA PRO A 5 -4.17 13.79 -6.36
C PRO A 5 -4.05 15.24 -6.88
N MET A 6 -3.42 16.14 -6.11
CA MET A 6 -3.27 17.55 -6.48
C MET A 6 -2.13 17.80 -7.49
N VAL A 7 -1.25 16.83 -7.76
CA VAL A 7 -0.05 17.04 -8.57
C VAL A 7 -0.38 17.48 -10.01
N GLN A 8 -1.46 16.96 -10.58
CA GLN A 8 -1.87 17.35 -11.94
C GLN A 8 -2.49 18.76 -11.98
N ASP A 9 -3.06 19.24 -10.88
CA ASP A 9 -3.57 20.61 -10.76
C ASP A 9 -2.42 21.64 -10.68
N LEU A 10 -1.23 21.21 -10.25
CA LEU A 10 -0.02 22.07 -10.21
C LEU A 10 0.57 22.30 -11.60
N GLY A 11 0.30 21.42 -12.56
CA GLY A 11 0.82 21.54 -13.92
C GLY A 11 0.62 20.28 -14.74
N GLU A 12 0.20 20.48 -16.00
CA GLU A 12 0.04 19.40 -16.95
C GLU A 12 1.36 18.68 -17.22
N GLY A 13 1.34 17.34 -17.21
CA GLY A 13 2.49 16.51 -17.55
C GLY A 13 3.53 16.35 -16.43
N LEU A 14 3.28 16.91 -15.23
CA LEU A 14 4.14 16.65 -14.08
C LEU A 14 4.11 15.17 -13.68
N LYS A 15 5.31 14.62 -13.44
CA LYS A 15 5.51 13.24 -13.01
C LYS A 15 6.07 13.23 -11.60
N SER A 16 5.49 12.40 -10.75
CA SER A 16 5.91 12.23 -9.37
C SER A 16 6.68 10.92 -9.17
N THR A 17 7.61 10.91 -8.22
CA THR A 17 8.29 9.69 -7.79
C THR A 17 8.42 9.64 -6.28
N CYS A 18 8.53 8.44 -5.71
CA CYS A 18 8.69 8.22 -4.27
C CYS A 18 9.78 7.18 -3.98
N GLY A 19 10.63 7.45 -2.99
CA GLY A 19 11.51 6.43 -2.40
C GLY A 19 10.71 5.55 -1.44
N LEU A 20 10.27 4.38 -1.91
CA LEU A 20 9.22 3.59 -1.27
C LEU A 20 9.62 3.07 0.12
N SER A 21 10.85 2.57 0.26
CA SER A 21 11.36 1.92 1.48
C SER A 21 11.38 2.82 2.72
N ASN A 22 11.23 4.13 2.55
CA ASN A 22 11.15 5.07 3.66
C ASN A 22 9.88 4.87 4.50
N VAL A 23 8.78 4.37 3.92
CA VAL A 23 7.54 4.08 4.68
C VAL A 23 7.76 3.00 5.72
N SER A 24 8.73 2.12 5.50
CA SER A 24 9.04 0.99 6.36
C SER A 24 10.36 1.17 7.13
N ASN A 25 10.77 2.41 7.43
CA ASN A 25 11.93 2.66 8.29
C ASN A 25 11.53 2.56 9.77
N GLY A 26 12.17 1.65 10.51
CA GLY A 26 11.91 1.42 11.94
C GLY A 26 11.28 0.05 12.27
N PRO A 27 10.25 -0.41 11.54
CA PRO A 27 9.66 -1.73 11.73
C PRO A 27 10.69 -2.88 11.59
N PRO A 28 10.47 -4.01 12.26
CA PRO A 28 11.21 -5.25 12.03
C PRO A 28 11.27 -5.64 10.54
N ASP A 29 12.38 -6.23 10.11
CA ASP A 29 12.66 -6.50 8.70
C ASP A 29 11.57 -7.31 7.99
N HIS A 30 10.99 -8.30 8.69
CA HIS A 30 9.93 -9.15 8.14
C HIS A 30 8.61 -8.41 7.86
N LEU A 31 8.41 -7.22 8.45
CA LEU A 31 7.21 -6.40 8.26
C LEU A 31 7.38 -5.32 7.19
N ARG A 32 8.63 -5.07 6.75
CA ARG A 32 8.92 -4.08 5.72
C ARG A 32 8.24 -4.38 4.37
N PRO A 33 8.22 -5.63 3.86
CA PRO A 33 7.63 -5.92 2.56
C PRO A 33 6.15 -5.55 2.49
N ILE A 34 5.34 -5.94 3.47
CA ILE A 34 3.90 -5.66 3.43
C ILE A 34 3.59 -4.16 3.52
N LEU A 35 4.37 -3.40 4.30
CA LEU A 35 4.26 -1.94 4.34
C LEU A 35 4.59 -1.29 2.98
N ASN A 36 5.70 -1.70 2.36
CA ASN A 36 6.14 -1.16 1.08
C ASN A 36 5.13 -1.48 -0.04
N ARG A 37 4.71 -2.74 -0.16
CA ARG A 37 3.74 -3.20 -1.16
C ARG A 37 2.40 -2.48 -1.01
N THR A 38 1.90 -2.40 0.22
CA THR A 38 0.63 -1.72 0.50
C THR A 38 0.71 -0.25 0.12
N TYR A 39 1.77 0.44 0.55
CA TYR A 39 1.93 1.86 0.29
C TYR A 39 2.11 2.17 -1.19
N MET A 40 2.79 1.29 -1.96
CA MET A 40 2.91 1.43 -3.41
C MET A 40 1.54 1.46 -4.09
N VAL A 41 0.66 0.51 -3.77
CA VAL A 41 -0.72 0.45 -4.32
C VAL A 41 -1.52 1.69 -3.92
N MET A 42 -1.38 2.15 -2.67
CA MET A 42 -2.06 3.36 -2.21
C MET A 42 -1.60 4.60 -2.98
N LEU A 43 -0.29 4.72 -3.25
CA LEU A 43 0.27 5.80 -4.05
C LEU A 43 -0.20 5.75 -5.50
N GLU A 44 -0.21 4.55 -6.11
CA GLU A 44 -0.74 4.32 -7.46
C GLU A 44 -2.19 4.78 -7.59
N LYS A 45 -3.07 4.37 -6.66
CA LYS A 45 -4.47 4.82 -6.64
C LYS A 45 -4.62 6.34 -6.50
N CYS A 46 -3.65 7.00 -5.85
CA CYS A 46 -3.60 8.46 -5.74
C CYS A 46 -2.92 9.14 -6.94
N GLY A 47 -2.57 8.42 -8.02
CA GLY A 47 -2.02 8.99 -9.25
C GLY A 47 -0.49 9.16 -9.26
N MET A 48 0.24 8.48 -8.37
CA MET A 48 1.71 8.48 -8.40
C MET A 48 2.23 7.85 -9.70
N TYR A 49 3.14 8.55 -10.39
CA TYR A 49 3.69 8.05 -11.66
C TYR A 49 4.73 6.93 -11.49
N SER A 50 5.63 7.00 -10.49
CA SER A 50 6.63 5.96 -10.25
C SER A 50 7.06 5.83 -8.79
N ALA A 51 7.74 4.73 -8.47
CA ALA A 51 8.37 4.51 -7.17
C ALA A 51 9.76 3.86 -7.35
N ILE A 52 10.72 4.27 -6.52
CA ILE A 52 12.01 3.59 -6.35
C ILE A 52 11.79 2.51 -5.29
N ALA A 53 11.82 1.24 -5.72
CA ALA A 53 11.45 0.10 -4.90
C ALA A 53 12.52 -1.00 -4.95
N ASP A 54 12.43 -1.94 -4.01
CA ASP A 54 13.29 -3.11 -3.99
C ASP A 54 12.87 -4.11 -5.09
N ALA A 55 13.76 -4.31 -6.07
CA ALA A 55 13.51 -5.22 -7.18
C ALA A 55 13.61 -6.71 -6.80
N TYR A 56 14.14 -7.05 -5.61
CA TYR A 56 14.22 -8.42 -5.13
C TYR A 56 12.94 -8.87 -4.40
N ASP A 57 12.06 -7.94 -4.05
CA ASP A 57 10.72 -8.24 -3.56
C ASP A 57 9.82 -8.70 -4.72
N LYS A 58 9.72 -10.02 -4.89
CA LYS A 58 8.97 -10.64 -5.99
C LYS A 58 7.48 -10.30 -5.95
N ASP A 59 6.86 -10.24 -4.78
CA ASP A 59 5.44 -9.93 -4.68
C ASP A 59 5.19 -8.47 -5.03
N LEU A 60 6.07 -7.57 -4.60
CA LEU A 60 6.01 -6.16 -5.01
C LEU A 60 6.10 -6.03 -6.54
N VAL A 61 7.05 -6.73 -7.15
CA VAL A 61 7.22 -6.74 -8.61
C VAL A 61 6.00 -7.35 -9.32
N ASP A 62 5.40 -8.40 -8.78
CA ASP A 62 4.21 -9.03 -9.36
C ASP A 62 2.96 -8.15 -9.21
N ILE A 63 2.80 -7.43 -8.09
CA ILE A 63 1.77 -6.39 -7.93
C ILE A 63 1.97 -5.29 -8.97
N ALA A 64 3.19 -4.74 -9.09
CA ALA A 64 3.51 -3.68 -10.05
C ALA A 64 3.33 -4.11 -11.52
N LYS A 65 3.40 -5.42 -11.81
CA LYS A 65 3.13 -6.00 -13.14
C LYS A 65 1.67 -6.40 -13.36
N GLY A 66 0.78 -6.08 -12.42
CA GLY A 66 -0.66 -6.38 -12.53
C GLY A 66 -1.02 -7.84 -12.35
N LYS A 67 -0.14 -8.68 -11.77
CA LYS A 67 -0.41 -10.11 -11.55
C LYS A 67 -1.15 -10.41 -10.25
N ARG A 68 -1.27 -9.43 -9.36
CA ARG A 68 -1.98 -9.53 -8.08
C ARG A 68 -3.12 -8.51 -7.98
N PRO A 69 -4.12 -8.58 -8.89
CA PRO A 69 -5.27 -7.67 -8.86
C PRO A 69 -6.09 -7.82 -7.57
N ASP A 70 -6.06 -9.00 -6.94
CA ASP A 70 -6.67 -9.28 -5.65
C ASP A 70 -6.16 -8.36 -4.53
N ILE A 71 -4.84 -8.13 -4.48
CA ILE A 71 -4.22 -7.20 -3.51
C ILE A 71 -4.59 -5.75 -3.84
N VAL A 72 -4.54 -5.38 -5.12
CA VAL A 72 -4.87 -4.01 -5.55
C VAL A 72 -6.32 -3.67 -5.21
N GLU A 73 -7.25 -4.59 -5.49
CA GLU A 73 -8.67 -4.42 -5.22
C GLU A 73 -8.95 -4.32 -3.72
N ILE A 74 -8.38 -5.20 -2.89
CA ILE A 74 -8.68 -5.18 -1.45
C ILE A 74 -8.16 -3.89 -0.78
N ILE A 75 -6.97 -3.41 -1.17
CA ILE A 75 -6.43 -2.14 -0.67
C ILE A 75 -7.30 -0.98 -1.14
N GLY A 76 -7.72 -0.99 -2.41
CA GLY A 76 -8.61 0.00 -2.99
C GLY A 76 -9.93 0.12 -2.23
N LYS A 77 -10.59 -1.02 -1.97
CA LYS A 77 -11.83 -1.07 -1.18
C LYS A 77 -11.68 -0.47 0.22
N VAL A 78 -10.57 -0.75 0.90
CA VAL A 78 -10.30 -0.18 2.23
C VAL A 78 -10.06 1.33 2.15
N MET A 79 -9.39 1.82 1.10
CA MET A 79 -9.21 3.25 0.85
C MET A 79 -10.52 3.97 0.55
N ASP A 80 -11.45 3.29 -0.13
CA ASP A 80 -12.79 3.79 -0.46
C ASP A 80 -13.79 3.61 0.71
N GLU A 81 -13.30 3.18 1.88
CA GLU A 81 -14.08 2.96 3.11
C GLU A 81 -15.17 1.89 3.02
N GLU A 82 -15.05 0.97 2.07
CA GLU A 82 -15.96 -0.16 1.95
C GLU A 82 -15.84 -1.13 3.13
N THR A 83 -16.97 -1.75 3.48
CA THR A 83 -17.00 -2.79 4.53
C THR A 83 -16.44 -4.10 3.97
N ILE A 84 -15.38 -4.60 4.60
CA ILE A 84 -14.76 -5.89 4.26
C ILE A 84 -15.16 -6.93 5.31
N ASP A 85 -15.75 -8.04 4.87
CA ASP A 85 -15.89 -9.24 5.70
C ASP A 85 -14.55 -9.95 5.79
N MET A 86 -13.91 -9.84 6.97
CA MET A 86 -12.60 -10.44 7.20
C MET A 86 -12.65 -11.98 7.17
N SER A 87 -13.81 -12.58 7.46
CA SER A 87 -13.96 -14.04 7.50
C SER A 87 -14.03 -14.68 6.12
N SER A 88 -14.38 -13.89 5.10
CA SER A 88 -14.54 -14.37 3.72
C SER A 88 -13.27 -14.25 2.86
N ILE A 89 -12.17 -13.73 3.42
CA ILE A 89 -10.92 -13.48 2.69
C ILE A 89 -9.73 -14.22 3.30
N SER A 90 -8.72 -14.51 2.48
CA SER A 90 -7.50 -15.20 2.92
C SER A 90 -6.73 -14.40 3.95
N LYS A 91 -5.92 -15.09 4.77
CA LYS A 91 -5.04 -14.45 5.76
C LYS A 91 -4.14 -13.37 5.14
N GLU A 92 -3.58 -13.64 3.96
CA GLU A 92 -2.77 -12.67 3.22
C GLU A 92 -3.55 -11.37 2.92
N LEU A 93 -4.78 -11.48 2.41
CA LEU A 93 -5.60 -10.30 2.12
C LEU A 93 -6.03 -9.57 3.40
N GLN A 94 -6.28 -10.29 4.50
CA GLN A 94 -6.54 -9.66 5.80
C GLN A 94 -5.35 -8.83 6.27
N ASP A 95 -4.12 -9.30 6.04
CA ASP A 95 -2.91 -8.59 6.42
C ASP A 95 -2.74 -7.29 5.62
N TYR A 96 -3.11 -7.29 4.33
CA TYR A 96 -3.19 -6.06 3.53
C TYR A 96 -4.26 -5.11 4.06
N VAL A 97 -5.47 -5.60 4.40
CA VAL A 97 -6.53 -4.77 4.99
C VAL A 97 -6.06 -4.09 6.29
N LYS A 98 -5.45 -4.86 7.19
CA LYS A 98 -4.90 -4.36 8.45
C LYS A 98 -3.82 -3.31 8.21
N THR A 99 -2.92 -3.58 7.28
CA THR A 99 -1.80 -2.68 6.95
C THR A 99 -2.30 -1.38 6.31
N THR A 100 -3.27 -1.44 5.40
CA THR A 100 -3.90 -0.23 4.83
C THR A 100 -4.55 0.62 5.91
N ARG A 101 -5.25 0.01 6.89
CA ARG A 101 -5.86 0.74 8.01
C ARG A 101 -4.83 1.47 8.87
N ILE A 102 -3.68 0.86 9.13
CA ILE A 102 -2.58 1.53 9.85
C ILE A 102 -2.04 2.72 9.06
N LEU A 103 -1.77 2.54 7.76
CA LEU A 103 -1.25 3.60 6.91
C LEU A 103 -2.25 4.76 6.72
N LEU A 104 -3.55 4.47 6.78
CA LEU A 104 -4.63 5.47 6.82
C LEU A 104 -4.86 6.08 8.23
N LYS A 105 -4.10 5.65 9.24
CA LYS A 105 -4.26 6.04 10.66
C LYS A 105 -5.64 5.70 11.25
N LYS A 106 -6.31 4.69 10.69
CA LYS A 106 -7.58 4.13 11.19
C LYS A 106 -7.36 3.06 12.27
N SER A 107 -6.12 2.61 12.44
CA SER A 107 -5.69 1.71 13.51
C SER A 107 -4.31 2.14 14.01
N LEU A 108 -4.00 1.81 15.27
CA LEU A 108 -2.67 2.02 15.84
C LEU A 108 -1.68 0.99 15.29
N TYR A 109 -0.43 1.43 15.14
CA TYR A 109 0.70 0.56 14.84
C TYR A 109 1.20 -0.13 16.11
N SER A 110 1.52 -1.41 16.00
CA SER A 110 2.26 -2.23 16.95
C SER A 110 2.99 -3.27 16.12
N ASP A 111 4.22 -3.71 16.46
CA ASP A 111 4.94 -4.76 15.71
C ASP A 111 4.18 -6.09 15.62
N SER A 112 3.11 -6.26 16.40
CA SER A 112 2.22 -7.43 16.38
C SER A 112 0.91 -7.23 15.60
N TRP A 113 0.73 -6.13 14.85
CA TRP A 113 -0.58 -5.75 14.29
C TRP A 113 -1.20 -6.80 13.35
N LEU A 114 -0.39 -7.64 12.71
CA LEU A 114 -0.88 -8.71 11.85
C LEU A 114 -1.49 -9.86 12.64
N GLU A 115 -1.09 -10.04 13.90
CA GLU A 115 -1.55 -11.10 14.81
C GLU A 115 -2.77 -10.70 15.65
N LEU A 116 -3.05 -9.40 15.76
CA LEU A 116 -4.16 -8.84 16.54
C LEU A 116 -5.53 -8.96 15.86
#